data_AF-A0A938KDH1-F1
#
_entry.id   AF-A0A938KDH1-F1
#
_cell.length_a   1.000
_cell.length_b   1.000
_cell.length_c   1.000
_cell.angle_alpha   90.00
_cell.angle_beta   90.00
_cell.angle_gamma   90.00
#
_symmetry.space_group_name_H-M   'P 1'
#
loop_
_entity.id
_entity.type
_entity.pdbx_description
1 polymer ?
#
loop_
_entity_poly.entity_id
_entity_poly.type
_entity_poly.pdbx_seq_one_letter_code
_entity_poly.pdbx_strand_id
1 'polypeptide(L)'
;MELKAILESILFSAEKPISSRQLRELFSAAAEQSDDETARAYRKVREEDLATALEELEKDYAQANRSFQLACVAGAWQFVSRPEFAPWLKALVGERNRHPRLSQPALETLAIIAYRQPLTRAEIEQIRGVSVDGVMQTLLERGLVEQVGRAEIVGRPMTYGTTGQFLEYFGLRSLEELPAADELRRIPVQKPEGLLTAEPGLATVPPEQLTLDSSNGAAAMAETQKSAGAEDEAPKQ
;
A
#
# COMPACT_ATOMS: atom_id res chain seq x y z
N MET A 1 12.83 -32.31 -18.65
CA MET A 1 13.71 -32.42 -17.46
C MET A 1 14.69 -31.25 -17.40
N GLU A 2 15.37 -30.90 -18.50
CA GLU A 2 16.28 -29.75 -18.62
C GLU A 2 15.69 -28.42 -18.08
N LEU A 3 14.53 -27.98 -18.60
CA LEU A 3 13.95 -26.69 -18.20
C LEU A 3 13.64 -26.60 -16.70
N LYS A 4 13.11 -27.69 -16.11
CA LYS A 4 12.79 -27.74 -14.67
C LYS A 4 14.06 -27.64 -13.82
N ALA A 5 15.13 -28.34 -14.20
CA ALA A 5 16.41 -28.28 -13.48
C ALA A 5 17.07 -26.89 -13.57
N ILE A 6 16.95 -26.22 -14.73
CA ILE A 6 17.43 -24.84 -14.90
C ILE A 6 16.63 -23.88 -14.00
N LEU A 7 15.30 -23.96 -14.04
CA LEU A 7 14.42 -23.15 -13.18
C LEU A 7 14.70 -23.38 -11.70
N GLU A 8 14.84 -24.63 -11.28
CA GLU A 8 15.20 -25.01 -9.92
C GLU A 8 16.53 -24.37 -9.50
N SER A 9 17.56 -24.44 -10.35
CA SER A 9 18.88 -23.87 -10.06
C SER A 9 18.83 -22.34 -9.95
N ILE A 10 18.07 -21.68 -10.82
CA ILE A 10 17.86 -20.23 -10.78
C ILE A 10 17.13 -19.84 -9.50
N LEU A 11 16.01 -20.50 -9.18
CA LEU A 11 15.18 -20.19 -8.02
C LEU A 11 15.87 -20.53 -6.70
N PHE A 12 16.70 -21.57 -6.67
CA PHE A 12 17.50 -21.92 -5.50
C PHE A 12 18.58 -20.87 -5.21
N SER A 13 19.15 -20.28 -6.26
CA SER A 13 20.17 -19.23 -6.15
C SER A 13 19.59 -17.83 -5.93
N ALA A 14 18.27 -17.68 -6.07
CA ALA A 14 17.60 -16.39 -5.95
C ALA A 14 17.41 -15.98 -4.49
N GLU A 15 17.84 -14.77 -4.14
CA GLU A 15 17.59 -14.19 -2.80
C GLU A 15 16.19 -13.55 -2.67
N LYS A 16 15.51 -13.34 -3.80
CA LYS A 16 14.21 -12.65 -3.88
C LYS A 16 13.23 -13.45 -4.76
N PRO A 17 11.92 -13.32 -4.54
CA PRO A 17 10.92 -13.86 -5.45
C PRO A 17 11.16 -13.41 -6.89
N ILE A 18 11.08 -14.34 -7.85
CA ILE A 18 11.26 -14.06 -9.27
C ILE A 18 9.94 -14.26 -10.02
N SER A 19 9.47 -13.22 -10.71
CA SER A 19 8.28 -13.28 -11.57
C SER A 19 8.52 -14.02 -12.89
N SER A 20 7.45 -14.52 -13.52
CA SER A 20 7.49 -15.12 -14.86
C SER A 20 8.20 -14.24 -15.90
N ARG A 21 7.97 -12.92 -15.81
CA ARG A 21 8.60 -11.92 -16.66
C ARG A 21 10.10 -11.84 -16.44
N GLN A 22 10.55 -11.76 -15.18
CA GLN A 22 11.97 -11.71 -14.85
C GLN A 22 12.69 -13.00 -15.27
N LEU A 23 12.05 -14.17 -15.10
CA LEU A 23 12.59 -15.43 -15.62
C LEU A 23 12.82 -15.34 -17.13
N ARG A 24 11.86 -14.83 -17.91
CA ARG A 24 12.03 -14.65 -19.37
C ARG A 24 13.21 -13.74 -19.72
N GLU A 25 13.35 -12.63 -19.00
CA GLU A 25 14.47 -11.70 -19.18
C GLU A 25 15.81 -12.38 -18.88
N LEU A 26 15.88 -13.21 -17.82
CA LEU A 26 17.05 -14.02 -17.49
C LEU A 26 17.38 -15.06 -18.57
N PHE A 27 16.39 -15.79 -19.10
CA PHE A 27 16.60 -16.75 -20.19
C PHE A 27 17.13 -16.07 -21.46
N SER A 28 16.61 -14.89 -21.80
CA SER A 28 17.10 -14.11 -22.95
C SER A 28 18.55 -13.65 -22.73
N ALA A 29 18.89 -13.16 -21.53
CA ALA A 29 20.24 -12.73 -21.20
C ALA A 29 21.24 -13.89 -21.19
N ALA A 30 20.84 -15.05 -20.65
CA ALA A 30 21.67 -16.26 -20.64
C ALA A 30 21.98 -16.75 -22.06
N ALA A 31 21.00 -16.69 -22.97
CA ALA A 31 21.17 -17.05 -24.38
C ALA A 31 22.14 -16.11 -25.15
N GLU A 32 22.34 -14.88 -24.66
CA GLU A 32 23.25 -13.89 -25.27
C GLU A 32 24.67 -13.95 -24.68
N GLN A 33 24.79 -14.32 -23.41
CA GLN A 33 26.07 -14.37 -22.69
C GLN A 33 26.77 -15.73 -22.79
N SER A 34 26.04 -16.80 -23.09
CA SER A 34 26.58 -18.16 -23.17
C SER A 34 26.52 -18.72 -24.59
N ASP A 35 27.53 -19.51 -24.95
CA ASP A 35 27.56 -20.29 -26.20
C ASP A 35 26.86 -21.66 -26.06
N ASP A 36 26.13 -21.88 -24.96
CA ASP A 36 25.41 -23.11 -24.69
C ASP A 36 24.20 -23.27 -25.63
N GLU A 37 24.11 -24.41 -26.32
CA GLU A 37 22.99 -24.73 -27.21
C GLU A 37 21.65 -24.75 -26.46
N THR A 38 21.65 -25.17 -25.19
CA THR A 38 20.44 -25.23 -24.36
C THR A 38 19.91 -23.83 -24.04
N ALA A 39 20.80 -22.90 -23.67
CA ALA A 39 20.43 -21.52 -23.41
C ALA A 39 19.86 -20.84 -24.67
N ARG A 40 20.43 -21.11 -25.84
CA ARG A 40 19.92 -20.61 -27.13
C ARG A 40 18.56 -21.18 -27.49
N ALA A 41 18.31 -22.46 -27.20
CA ALA A 41 17.02 -23.10 -27.43
C ALA A 41 15.90 -22.45 -26.58
N TYR A 42 16.22 -22.02 -25.37
CA TYR A 42 15.29 -21.36 -24.45
C TYR A 42 15.31 -19.82 -24.53
N ARG A 43 15.87 -19.22 -25.60
CA ARG A 43 15.89 -17.76 -25.76
C ARG A 43 14.48 -17.13 -25.82
N LYS A 44 13.51 -17.83 -26.39
CA LYS A 44 12.13 -17.36 -26.59
C LYS A 44 11.10 -18.32 -25.98
N VAL A 45 11.29 -18.69 -24.72
CA VAL A 45 10.31 -19.51 -24.00
C VAL A 45 9.01 -18.72 -23.80
N ARG A 46 7.87 -19.40 -24.02
CA ARG A 46 6.55 -18.81 -23.79
C ARG A 46 6.25 -18.75 -22.29
N GLU A 47 5.42 -17.80 -21.88
CA GLU A 47 5.00 -17.68 -20.48
C GLU A 47 4.29 -18.93 -19.97
N GLU A 48 3.44 -19.50 -20.82
CA GLU A 48 2.66 -20.72 -20.52
C GLU A 48 3.58 -21.91 -20.22
N ASP A 49 4.68 -22.06 -20.97
CA ASP A 49 5.63 -23.15 -20.77
C ASP A 49 6.37 -23.01 -19.44
N LEU A 50 6.75 -21.77 -19.07
CA LEU A 50 7.35 -21.48 -17.76
C LEU A 50 6.37 -21.74 -16.62
N ALA A 51 5.13 -21.24 -16.74
CA ALA A 51 4.09 -21.42 -15.73
C ALA A 51 3.80 -22.91 -15.51
N THR A 52 3.63 -23.68 -16.59
CA THR A 52 3.41 -25.13 -16.52
C THR A 52 4.57 -25.84 -15.84
N ALA A 53 5.82 -25.49 -16.21
CA ALA A 53 7.02 -26.10 -15.62
C ALA A 53 7.15 -25.78 -14.11
N LEU A 54 6.79 -24.57 -13.69
CA LEU A 54 6.83 -24.15 -12.28
C LEU A 54 5.75 -24.83 -11.45
N GLU A 55 4.54 -24.96 -11.98
CA GLU A 55 3.45 -25.70 -11.33
C GLU A 55 3.76 -27.20 -11.21
N GLU A 56 4.40 -27.79 -12.20
CA GLU A 56 4.92 -29.16 -12.10
C GLU A 56 5.99 -29.27 -11.02
N LEU A 57 6.94 -28.33 -10.99
CA LEU A 57 8.01 -28.31 -9.99
C LEU A 57 7.45 -28.19 -8.57
N GLU A 58 6.44 -27.34 -8.36
CA GLU A 58 5.71 -27.21 -7.10
C GLU A 58 5.11 -28.56 -6.67
N LYS A 59 4.43 -29.27 -7.58
CA LYS A 59 3.83 -30.58 -7.31
C LYS A 59 4.89 -31.64 -6.99
N ASP A 60 5.99 -31.67 -7.74
CA ASP A 60 7.11 -32.59 -7.54
C ASP A 60 7.71 -32.40 -6.13
N TYR A 61 7.92 -31.14 -5.73
CA TYR A 61 8.43 -30.79 -4.41
C TYR A 61 7.45 -31.06 -3.26
N ALA A 62 6.15 -30.87 -3.49
CA ALA A 62 5.11 -31.21 -2.54
C ALA A 62 5.06 -32.73 -2.28
N GLN A 63 5.19 -33.55 -3.33
CA GLN A 63 5.19 -35.02 -3.23
C GLN A 63 6.48 -35.56 -2.60
N ALA A 64 7.63 -34.92 -2.87
CA ALA A 64 8.92 -35.32 -2.33
C ALA A 64 9.04 -35.12 -0.80
N ASN A 65 8.07 -34.44 -0.17
CA ASN A 65 7.97 -34.23 1.28
C ASN A 65 9.26 -33.67 1.91
N ARG A 66 9.92 -32.73 1.20
CA ARG A 66 11.15 -32.06 1.63
C ARG A 66 10.86 -31.05 2.74
N SER A 67 11.92 -30.55 3.38
CA SER A 67 11.84 -29.52 4.44
C SER A 67 11.56 -28.10 3.91
N PHE A 68 11.65 -27.92 2.60
CA PHE A 68 11.34 -26.71 1.86
C PHE A 68 10.40 -27.04 0.70
N GLN A 69 9.69 -26.02 0.24
CA GLN A 69 8.72 -26.11 -0.84
C GLN A 69 8.87 -24.90 -1.76
N LEU A 70 8.45 -25.07 -3.01
CA LEU A 70 8.32 -23.95 -3.92
C LEU A 70 6.99 -23.24 -3.64
N ALA A 71 7.01 -21.92 -3.48
CA ALA A 71 5.81 -21.13 -3.26
C ALA A 71 5.73 -19.99 -4.29
N CYS A 72 4.51 -19.69 -4.72
CA CYS A 72 4.21 -18.54 -5.55
C CYS A 72 3.56 -17.45 -4.67
N VAL A 73 4.15 -16.26 -4.70
CA VAL A 73 3.81 -15.12 -3.86
C VAL A 73 3.77 -13.88 -4.76
N ALA A 74 2.63 -13.19 -4.82
CA ALA A 74 2.40 -12.05 -5.70
C ALA A 74 2.74 -12.32 -7.20
N GLY A 75 2.51 -13.56 -7.67
CA GLY A 75 2.87 -13.99 -9.03
C GLY A 75 4.37 -14.25 -9.26
N ALA A 76 5.18 -14.20 -8.20
CA ALA A 76 6.60 -14.51 -8.21
C ALA A 76 6.91 -15.79 -7.44
N TRP A 77 7.92 -16.54 -7.89
CA TRP A 77 8.25 -17.86 -7.35
C TRP A 77 9.51 -17.79 -6.50
N GLN A 78 9.52 -18.53 -5.39
CA GLN A 78 10.69 -18.69 -4.51
C GLN A 78 10.62 -19.98 -3.72
N PHE A 79 11.78 -20.50 -3.32
CA PHE A 79 11.85 -21.57 -2.32
C PHE A 79 11.65 -21.01 -0.92
N VAL A 80 10.76 -21.65 -0.16
CA VAL A 80 10.48 -21.31 1.23
C VAL A 80 10.54 -22.55 2.10
N SER A 81 10.98 -22.38 3.35
CA SER A 81 10.91 -23.45 4.35
C SER A 81 9.45 -23.78 4.70
N ARG A 82 9.16 -25.05 4.99
CA ARG A 82 7.83 -25.43 5.47
C ARG A 82 7.51 -24.80 6.84
N PRO A 83 6.23 -24.44 7.09
CA PRO A 83 5.82 -23.76 8.33
C PRO A 83 6.07 -24.59 9.59
N GLU A 84 6.14 -25.92 9.47
CA GLU A 84 6.47 -26.85 10.57
C GLU A 84 7.84 -26.54 11.20
N PHE A 85 8.79 -26.03 10.42
CA PHE A 85 10.14 -25.71 10.90
C PHE A 85 10.25 -24.27 11.44
N ALA A 86 9.17 -23.50 11.46
CA ALA A 86 9.17 -22.11 11.90
C ALA A 86 9.73 -21.89 13.32
N PRO A 87 9.51 -22.75 14.34
CA PRO A 87 10.11 -22.55 15.66
C PRO A 87 11.64 -22.56 15.65
N TRP A 88 12.24 -23.45 14.86
CA TRP A 88 13.70 -23.58 14.74
C TRP A 88 14.31 -22.40 13.98
N LEU A 89 13.67 -21.99 12.89
CA LEU A 89 14.11 -20.85 12.09
C LEU A 89 13.98 -19.53 12.85
N LYS A 90 12.98 -19.39 13.72
CA LYS A 90 12.87 -18.24 14.63
C LYS A 90 14.04 -18.17 15.60
N ALA A 91 14.51 -19.30 16.12
CA ALA A 91 15.68 -19.33 16.99
C ALA A 91 16.97 -18.95 16.24
N LEU A 92 17.08 -19.31 14.96
CA LEU A 92 18.24 -18.96 14.13
C LEU A 92 18.28 -17.47 13.77
N VAL A 93 17.16 -16.91 13.29
CA VAL A 93 17.09 -15.52 12.79
C VAL A 93 16.93 -14.51 13.93
N GLY A 94 16.41 -14.95 15.08
CA GLY A 94 16.08 -14.09 16.22
C GLY A 94 14.85 -13.21 15.98
N GLU A 95 14.41 -12.52 17.04
CA GLU A 95 13.19 -11.68 16.98
C GLU A 95 13.42 -10.30 16.37
N ARG A 96 14.67 -9.81 16.34
CA ARG A 96 15.00 -8.44 15.88
C ARG A 96 14.82 -8.20 14.38
N ASN A 97 14.90 -9.25 13.56
CA ASN A 97 14.79 -9.12 12.11
C ASN A 97 13.35 -9.30 11.60
N ARG A 98 12.35 -9.40 12.49
CA ARG A 98 10.96 -9.56 12.08
C ARG A 98 10.26 -8.21 12.01
N HIS A 99 9.56 -7.96 10.90
CA HIS A 99 8.68 -6.80 10.81
C HIS A 99 7.61 -6.83 11.93
N PRO A 100 7.35 -5.69 12.59
CA PRO A 100 6.36 -5.61 13.66
C PRO A 100 5.00 -6.08 13.16
N ARG A 101 4.32 -6.93 13.95
CA ARG A 101 2.98 -7.41 13.60
C ARG A 101 2.01 -6.23 13.46
N LEU A 102 1.07 -6.36 12.53
CA LEU A 102 -0.06 -5.43 12.44
C LEU A 102 -0.94 -5.56 13.69
N SER A 103 -1.40 -4.43 14.20
CA SER A 103 -2.39 -4.41 15.29
C SER A 103 -3.74 -4.93 14.80
N GLN A 104 -4.60 -5.35 15.71
CA GLN A 104 -5.94 -5.81 15.36
C GLN A 104 -6.74 -4.75 14.58
N PRO A 105 -6.78 -3.46 14.99
CA PRO A 105 -7.45 -2.43 14.20
C PRO A 105 -6.86 -2.27 12.79
N ALA A 106 -5.56 -2.48 12.61
CA ALA A 106 -4.92 -2.43 11.30
C ALA A 106 -5.33 -3.61 10.41
N LEU A 107 -5.39 -4.82 10.96
CA LEU A 107 -5.86 -6.00 10.25
C LEU A 107 -7.32 -5.87 9.83
N GLU A 108 -8.19 -5.35 10.70
CA GLU A 108 -9.60 -5.12 10.39
C GLU A 108 -9.80 -4.11 9.25
N THR A 109 -9.08 -2.97 9.27
CA THR A 109 -9.14 -2.00 8.16
C THR A 109 -8.59 -2.61 6.88
N LEU A 110 -7.45 -3.30 6.96
CA LEU A 110 -6.80 -3.89 5.80
C LEU A 110 -7.69 -4.96 5.14
N ALA A 111 -8.40 -5.75 5.94
CA ALA A 111 -9.39 -6.71 5.44
C ALA A 111 -10.50 -6.01 4.67
N ILE A 112 -11.09 -4.94 5.20
CA ILE A 112 -12.13 -4.17 4.49
C ILE A 112 -11.63 -3.70 3.13
N ILE A 113 -10.41 -3.15 3.07
CA ILE A 113 -9.80 -2.69 1.82
C ILE A 113 -9.60 -3.86 0.85
N ALA A 114 -8.97 -4.95 1.29
CA ALA A 114 -8.68 -6.11 0.44
C ALA A 114 -9.94 -6.73 -0.19
N TYR A 115 -11.05 -6.77 0.56
CA TYR A 115 -12.29 -7.38 0.07
C TYR A 115 -13.17 -6.45 -0.76
N ARG A 116 -13.08 -5.13 -0.56
CA ARG A 116 -14.03 -4.17 -1.16
C ARG A 116 -13.42 -3.06 -2.00
N GLN A 117 -12.10 -3.07 -2.19
CA GLN A 117 -11.44 -2.10 -3.07
C GLN A 117 -12.09 -2.01 -4.47
N PRO A 118 -12.09 -0.82 -5.09
CA PRO A 118 -11.57 0.45 -4.58
C PRO A 118 -12.56 1.14 -3.60
N LEU A 119 -12.06 1.60 -2.44
CA LEU A 119 -12.86 2.34 -1.43
C LEU A 119 -12.24 3.66 -1.02
N THR A 120 -13.07 4.64 -0.67
CA THR A 120 -12.65 5.91 -0.07
C THR A 120 -12.43 5.77 1.43
N ARG A 121 -11.64 6.69 2.02
CA ARG A 121 -11.45 6.71 3.49
C ARG A 121 -12.78 6.80 4.26
N ALA A 122 -13.71 7.62 3.79
CA ALA A 122 -15.00 7.81 4.44
C ALA A 122 -15.85 6.52 4.45
N GLU A 123 -15.85 5.76 3.35
CA GLU A 123 -16.54 4.47 3.28
C GLU A 123 -15.93 3.45 4.24
N ILE A 124 -14.60 3.44 4.39
CA ILE A 124 -13.90 2.57 5.34
C ILE A 124 -14.30 2.93 6.79
N GLU A 125 -14.33 4.22 7.14
CA GLU A 125 -14.76 4.68 8.46
C GLU A 125 -16.21 4.32 8.76
N GLN A 126 -17.10 4.46 7.78
CA GLN A 126 -18.51 4.09 7.92
C GLN A 126 -18.67 2.59 8.20
N ILE A 127 -17.91 1.72 7.53
CA ILE A 127 -17.95 0.28 7.78
C ILE A 127 -17.35 -0.07 9.15
N ARG A 128 -16.28 0.61 9.56
CA ARG A 128 -15.61 0.38 10.86
C ARG A 128 -16.35 0.98 12.04
N GLY A 129 -17.14 2.03 11.84
CA GLY A 129 -17.80 2.80 12.89
C GLY A 129 -16.86 3.65 13.75
N VAL A 130 -15.57 3.76 13.39
CA VAL A 130 -14.55 4.53 14.10
C VAL A 130 -13.59 5.20 13.12
N SER A 131 -12.89 6.25 13.55
CA SER A 131 -11.86 6.91 12.74
C SER A 131 -10.72 5.95 12.40
N VAL A 132 -10.26 6.00 11.16
CA VAL A 132 -9.20 5.11 10.63
C VAL A 132 -7.92 5.85 10.26
N ASP A 133 -7.79 7.13 10.59
CA ASP A 133 -6.70 8.00 10.13
C ASP A 133 -5.30 7.44 10.46
N GLY A 134 -5.05 7.12 11.74
CA GLY A 134 -3.75 6.59 12.16
C GLY A 134 -3.44 5.22 11.57
N VAL A 135 -4.47 4.39 11.37
CA VAL A 135 -4.34 3.06 10.76
C VAL A 135 -4.04 3.19 9.27
N MET A 136 -4.76 4.05 8.56
CA MET A 136 -4.53 4.30 7.13
C MET A 136 -3.12 4.82 6.88
N GLN A 137 -2.66 5.76 7.70
CA GLN A 137 -1.28 6.27 7.62
C GLN A 137 -0.27 5.13 7.80
N THR A 138 -0.46 4.28 8.80
CA THR A 138 0.42 3.12 9.05
C THR A 138 0.40 2.12 7.88
N LEU A 139 -0.76 1.85 7.28
CA LEU A 139 -0.88 0.90 6.16
C LEU A 139 -0.25 1.44 4.88
N LEU A 140 -0.37 2.75 4.63
CA LEU A 140 0.28 3.44 3.51
C LEU A 140 1.80 3.48 3.68
N GLU A 141 2.30 3.83 4.87
CA GLU A 141 3.74 3.86 5.18
C GLU A 141 4.40 2.48 5.04
N ARG A 142 3.67 1.43 5.41
CA ARG A 142 4.11 0.03 5.24
C ARG A 142 3.95 -0.49 3.82
N GLY A 143 3.41 0.31 2.91
CA GLY A 143 3.18 -0.05 1.51
C GLY A 143 2.17 -1.18 1.30
N LEU A 144 1.35 -1.52 2.29
CA LEU A 144 0.33 -2.57 2.17
C LEU A 144 -0.92 -2.08 1.42
N VAL A 145 -1.14 -0.77 1.43
CA VAL A 145 -2.25 -0.08 0.75
C VAL A 145 -1.67 1.08 -0.06
N GLU A 146 -2.28 1.40 -1.19
CA GLU A 146 -1.93 2.54 -2.03
C GLU A 146 -3.18 3.29 -2.51
N GLN A 147 -2.96 4.48 -3.08
CA GLN A 147 -4.02 5.24 -3.74
C GLN A 147 -4.16 4.75 -5.19
N VAL A 148 -5.33 4.22 -5.52
CA VAL A 148 -5.62 3.62 -6.84
C VAL A 148 -6.33 4.61 -7.77
N GLY A 149 -6.92 5.68 -7.23
CA GLY A 149 -7.67 6.65 -8.04
C GLY A 149 -8.44 7.67 -7.22
N ARG A 150 -9.46 8.27 -7.83
CA ARG A 150 -10.39 9.21 -7.20
C ARG A 150 -11.82 8.79 -7.48
N ALA A 151 -12.69 8.92 -6.49
CA ALA A 151 -14.10 8.60 -6.64
C ALA A 151 -14.84 9.70 -7.43
N GLU A 152 -15.83 9.32 -8.23
CA GLU A 152 -16.70 10.22 -9.00
C GLU A 152 -17.86 10.77 -8.15
N ILE A 153 -17.54 11.30 -6.97
CA ILE A 153 -18.49 11.95 -6.05
C ILE A 153 -18.00 13.35 -5.68
N VAL A 154 -18.85 14.12 -4.99
CA VAL A 154 -18.52 15.48 -4.53
C VAL A 154 -17.26 15.45 -3.67
N GLY A 155 -16.33 16.37 -3.95
CA GLY A 155 -15.03 16.44 -3.29
C GLY A 155 -13.96 15.50 -3.87
N ARG A 156 -14.32 14.61 -4.81
CA ARG A 156 -13.41 13.67 -5.51
C ARG A 156 -12.35 13.04 -4.58
N PRO A 157 -12.77 12.39 -3.48
CA PRO A 157 -11.84 11.81 -2.52
C PRO A 157 -11.01 10.69 -3.14
N MET A 158 -9.82 10.47 -2.60
CA MET A 158 -8.95 9.38 -3.03
C MET A 158 -9.57 8.02 -2.70
N THR A 159 -9.39 7.06 -3.61
CA THR A 159 -9.74 5.67 -3.42
C THR A 159 -8.48 4.84 -3.17
N TYR A 160 -8.61 3.85 -2.30
CA TYR A 160 -7.52 3.01 -1.82
C TYR A 160 -7.72 1.55 -2.22
N GLY A 161 -6.60 0.84 -2.36
CA GLY A 161 -6.53 -0.59 -2.64
C GLY A 161 -5.23 -1.21 -2.12
N THR A 162 -5.14 -2.53 -2.10
CA THR A 162 -3.98 -3.31 -1.69
C THR A 162 -2.91 -3.34 -2.78
N THR A 163 -1.66 -3.49 -2.38
CA THR A 163 -0.49 -3.53 -3.27
C THR A 163 0.03 -4.95 -3.50
N GLY A 164 1.08 -5.11 -4.31
CA GLY A 164 1.85 -6.36 -4.39
C GLY A 164 2.48 -6.76 -3.04
N GLN A 165 2.90 -5.78 -2.23
CA GLN A 165 3.47 -6.03 -0.91
C GLN A 165 2.44 -6.62 0.06
N PHE A 166 1.15 -6.32 -0.11
CA PHE A 166 0.08 -7.02 0.61
C PHE A 166 0.07 -8.51 0.28
N LEU A 167 0.12 -8.86 -1.01
CA LEU A 167 0.16 -10.26 -1.44
C LEU A 167 1.40 -10.97 -0.90
N GLU A 168 2.55 -10.29 -0.89
CA GLU A 168 3.79 -10.79 -0.29
C GLU A 168 3.67 -11.02 1.22
N TYR A 169 3.11 -10.05 1.94
CA TYR A 169 2.96 -10.13 3.39
C TYR A 169 2.05 -11.29 3.81
N PHE A 170 1.00 -11.57 3.05
CA PHE A 170 0.06 -12.67 3.32
C PHE A 170 0.40 -13.97 2.60
N GLY A 171 1.43 -14.00 1.75
CA GLY A 171 1.84 -15.20 1.01
C GLY A 171 0.82 -15.66 -0.02
N LEU A 172 0.11 -14.72 -0.66
CA LEU A 172 -0.95 -14.99 -1.64
C LEU A 172 -0.40 -14.86 -3.07
N ARG A 173 -0.88 -15.70 -3.99
CA ARG A 173 -0.57 -15.58 -5.42
C ARG A 173 -1.29 -14.40 -6.05
N SER A 174 -2.56 -14.22 -5.70
CA SER A 174 -3.43 -13.17 -6.19
C SER A 174 -4.51 -12.84 -5.17
N LEU A 175 -5.26 -11.76 -5.40
CA LEU A 175 -6.40 -11.38 -4.57
C LEU A 175 -7.58 -12.37 -4.64
N GLU A 176 -7.58 -13.28 -5.61
CA GLU A 176 -8.61 -14.30 -5.79
C GLU A 176 -8.50 -15.42 -4.76
N GLU A 177 -7.33 -15.59 -4.14
CA GLU A 177 -7.10 -16.58 -3.09
C GLU A 177 -7.63 -16.16 -1.71
N LEU A 178 -8.14 -14.93 -1.59
CA LEU A 178 -8.71 -14.44 -0.35
C LEU A 178 -9.98 -15.25 0.02
N PRO A 179 -10.03 -15.86 1.22
CA PRO A 179 -11.19 -16.65 1.65
C PRO A 179 -12.47 -15.83 1.61
N ALA A 180 -13.57 -16.39 1.07
CA ALA A 180 -14.89 -15.75 1.07
C ALA A 180 -14.95 -14.36 0.38
N ALA A 181 -14.06 -14.10 -0.59
CA ALA A 181 -14.09 -12.87 -1.37
C ALA A 181 -15.47 -12.58 -1.99
N ASP A 182 -16.17 -13.62 -2.43
CA ASP A 182 -17.49 -13.49 -3.06
C ASP A 182 -18.63 -13.19 -2.08
N GLU A 183 -18.54 -13.63 -0.82
CA GLU A 183 -19.60 -13.42 0.18
C GLU A 183 -19.54 -12.01 0.76
N LEU A 184 -18.34 -11.49 1.02
CA LEU A 184 -18.15 -10.15 1.56
C LEU A 184 -18.35 -9.06 0.48
N ARG A 185 -18.01 -9.31 -0.79
CA ARG A 185 -18.30 -8.36 -1.89
C ARG A 185 -19.79 -8.09 -2.09
N ARG A 186 -20.68 -8.99 -1.64
CA ARG A 186 -22.14 -8.89 -1.83
C ARG A 186 -22.86 -7.97 -0.85
N ILE A 187 -22.25 -7.61 0.29
CA ILE A 187 -22.88 -6.65 1.21
C ILE A 187 -22.68 -5.26 0.61
N PRO A 188 -23.75 -4.59 0.16
CA PRO A 188 -23.64 -3.29 -0.48
C PRO A 188 -23.12 -2.26 0.54
N VAL A 189 -21.99 -1.64 0.22
CA VAL A 189 -21.56 -0.44 0.92
C VAL A 189 -22.53 0.66 0.49
N GLN A 190 -23.29 1.20 1.44
CA GLN A 190 -24.09 2.38 1.18
C GLN A 190 -23.12 3.52 0.84
N LYS A 191 -23.04 3.87 -0.44
CA LYS A 191 -22.34 5.09 -0.85
C LYS A 191 -22.95 6.24 -0.05
N PRO A 192 -22.15 7.07 0.62
CA PRO A 192 -22.69 8.22 1.30
C PRO A 192 -23.44 9.06 0.27
N GLU A 193 -24.74 9.29 0.50
CA GLU A 193 -25.41 10.43 -0.10
C GLU A 193 -24.58 11.65 0.29
N GLY A 194 -24.17 12.43 -0.72
CA GLY A 194 -23.05 13.35 -0.65
C GLY A 194 -22.98 14.12 0.67
N LEU A 195 -21.76 14.29 1.21
CA LEU A 195 -21.48 15.05 2.43
C LEU A 195 -22.48 16.19 2.59
N LEU A 196 -23.45 16.02 3.48
CA LEU A 196 -24.42 17.05 3.85
C LEU A 196 -23.69 18.09 4.69
N THR A 197 -22.75 18.81 4.08
CA THR A 197 -22.36 20.11 4.59
C THR A 197 -23.44 21.08 4.14
N ALA A 198 -24.17 21.58 5.15
CA ALA A 198 -25.30 22.50 5.11
C ALA A 198 -26.67 21.84 4.91
N GLU A 199 -27.45 21.80 6.00
CA GLU A 199 -28.89 21.95 5.85
C GLU A 199 -29.15 23.23 5.03
N PRO A 200 -29.94 23.17 3.95
CA PRO A 200 -30.21 24.31 3.07
C PRO A 200 -30.96 25.48 3.76
N GLY A 201 -31.30 25.35 5.05
CA GLY A 201 -31.91 26.39 5.88
C GLY A 201 -30.96 27.08 6.87
N LEU A 202 -29.70 26.64 6.99
CA LEU A 202 -28.73 27.19 7.95
C LEU A 202 -27.59 27.98 7.28
N ALA A 203 -27.82 28.48 6.06
CA ALA A 203 -26.97 29.52 5.49
C ALA A 203 -27.08 30.75 6.39
N THR A 204 -26.11 30.92 7.29
CA THR A 204 -25.91 32.15 8.06
C THR A 204 -25.89 33.30 7.08
N VAL A 205 -26.92 34.14 7.16
CA VAL A 205 -26.91 35.46 6.52
C VAL A 205 -25.59 36.13 6.92
N PRO A 206 -24.79 36.66 5.99
CA PRO A 206 -23.58 37.41 6.35
C PRO A 206 -23.97 38.48 7.36
N PRO A 207 -23.25 38.66 8.48
CA PRO A 207 -23.59 39.71 9.43
C PRO A 207 -23.62 41.05 8.70
N GLU A 208 -24.72 41.79 8.87
CA GLU A 208 -24.85 43.16 8.36
C GLU A 208 -23.61 43.96 8.79
N GLN A 209 -22.93 44.54 7.81
CA GLN A 209 -21.79 45.42 8.08
C GLN A 209 -22.28 46.56 8.96
N LEU A 210 -21.75 46.64 10.19
CA LEU A 210 -21.88 47.80 11.06
C LEU A 210 -21.34 49.03 10.32
N THR A 211 -22.25 49.81 9.73
CA THR A 211 -21.94 51.16 9.26
C THR A 211 -21.76 52.04 10.48
N LEU A 212 -20.50 52.38 10.78
CA LEU A 212 -20.18 53.37 11.79
C LEU A 212 -20.62 54.75 11.28
N ASP A 213 -21.68 55.29 11.88
CA ASP A 213 -22.18 56.63 11.60
C ASP A 213 -21.11 57.66 11.98
N SER A 214 -20.52 58.26 10.96
CA SER A 214 -19.58 59.36 11.09
C SER A 214 -20.36 60.67 11.08
N SER A 215 -21.03 61.01 12.18
CA SER A 215 -21.43 62.39 12.40
C SER A 215 -21.55 62.78 13.89
N ASN A 216 -20.77 63.82 14.21
CA ASN A 216 -20.90 64.76 15.31
C ASN A 216 -20.24 64.46 16.68
N GLY A 217 -19.00 64.95 16.80
CA GLY A 217 -18.29 65.17 18.05
C GLY A 217 -17.14 66.16 17.88
N ALA A 218 -17.37 67.29 17.22
CA ALA A 218 -16.44 68.41 17.27
C ALA A 218 -16.49 69.06 18.66
N ALA A 219 -15.52 68.75 19.53
CA ALA A 219 -14.95 69.66 20.53
C ALA A 219 -14.02 68.88 21.48
N ALA A 220 -12.71 69.05 21.32
CA ALA A 220 -11.79 69.44 22.41
C ALA A 220 -10.33 69.12 22.04
N MET A 221 -9.52 70.19 22.07
CA MET A 221 -8.07 70.22 22.36
C MET A 221 -7.10 69.87 21.22
N ALA A 222 -6.74 70.93 20.51
CA ALA A 222 -5.41 71.19 19.98
C ALA A 222 -4.36 71.31 21.11
N GLU A 223 -3.08 71.35 20.70
CA GLU A 223 -1.82 71.39 21.49
C GLU A 223 -1.21 69.99 21.70
N THR A 224 0.01 69.63 21.28
CA THR A 224 1.22 70.40 20.99
C THR A 224 2.17 69.61 20.07
N GLN A 225 2.94 70.40 19.32
CA GLN A 225 3.97 70.08 18.35
C GLN A 225 5.15 69.23 18.89
N LYS A 226 5.59 68.27 18.06
CA LYS A 226 6.93 68.20 17.42
C LYS A 226 8.17 68.34 18.33
N SER A 227 8.85 67.22 18.63
CA SER A 227 10.30 67.05 18.41
C SER A 227 10.79 65.68 18.91
N ALA A 228 11.36 64.87 18.01
CA ALA A 228 12.44 63.94 18.36
C ALA A 228 13.21 63.62 17.08
N GLY A 229 14.33 64.31 16.91
CA GLY A 229 15.33 64.01 15.89
C GLY A 229 16.65 63.65 16.56
N ALA A 230 17.36 62.72 15.92
CA ALA A 230 18.80 62.51 15.89
C ALA A 230 19.53 62.00 17.16
N GLU A 231 20.06 60.78 16.99
CA GLU A 231 21.48 60.42 17.11
C GLU A 231 22.19 60.35 18.48
N ASP A 232 22.69 59.12 18.71
CA ASP A 232 24.05 58.76 19.13
C ASP A 232 24.44 58.73 20.62
N GLU A 233 25.43 57.87 20.86
CA GLU A 233 26.27 57.64 22.05
C GLU A 233 25.86 56.54 23.06
N ALA A 234 26.55 55.40 22.90
CA ALA A 234 27.05 54.52 23.98
C ALA A 234 28.02 55.30 24.92
N PRO A 235 28.72 54.71 25.94
CA PRO A 235 28.82 53.32 26.37
C PRO A 235 28.87 53.10 27.93
N LYS A 236 29.24 51.86 28.33
CA LYS A 236 29.70 51.34 29.65
C LYS A 236 28.56 50.99 30.63
N GLN A 237 28.55 49.81 31.27
CA GLN A 237 29.61 48.89 31.69
C GLN A 237 29.26 47.43 31.39
#